data_AF-J3AC85-F1
#
_entry.id   AF-J3AC85-F1
#
_cell.length_a   1.000
_cell.length_b   1.000
_cell.length_c   1.000
_cell.angle_alpha   90.00
_cell.angle_beta   90.00
_cell.angle_gamma   90.00
#
_symmetry.space_group_name_H-M   'P 1'
#
loop_
_entity.id
_entity.type
_entity.pdbx_description
1 polymer ?
#
loop_
_entity_poly.entity_id
_entity_poly.type
_entity_poly.pdbx_seq_one_letter_code
_entity_poly.pdbx_strand_id
1 'polypeptide(L)'
;MNNQCNLKWADLSDPVKTIIEHIDINCCDEDFQIGTKLNIPYFKGRFTQEMADAILEYQYSTENLNENCYSAELQDGVLMIKFVKSSER
;
A
#
# COMPACT_ATOMS: atom_id res chain seq x y z
N MET A 1 -20.21 0.27 13.68
CA MET A 1 -19.01 0.71 14.40
C MET A 1 -18.17 1.49 13.41
N ASN A 2 -18.17 2.83 13.50
CA ASN A 2 -17.39 3.70 12.62
C ASN A 2 -15.94 3.70 13.10
N ASN A 3 -15.15 2.71 12.69
CA ASN A 3 -13.70 2.81 12.80
C ASN A 3 -13.22 3.74 11.69
N GLN A 4 -13.23 5.04 11.95
CA GLN A 4 -12.43 5.97 11.18
C GLN A 4 -10.96 5.61 11.44
N CYS A 5 -10.37 4.78 10.57
CA CYS A 5 -8.92 4.58 10.56
C CYS A 5 -8.27 5.94 10.31
N ASN A 6 -7.50 6.40 11.30
CA ASN A 6 -6.89 7.73 11.34
C ASN A 6 -5.46 7.75 10.79
N LEU A 7 -4.99 6.63 10.21
CA LEU A 7 -3.62 6.54 9.69
C LEU A 7 -3.45 7.54 8.55
N LYS A 8 -2.56 8.53 8.73
CA LYS A 8 -2.27 9.54 7.71
C LYS A 8 -1.01 9.18 6.95
N TRP A 9 -0.85 9.74 5.76
CA TRP A 9 0.36 9.60 4.95
C TRP A 9 1.61 9.93 5.78
N ALA A 10 1.57 11.00 6.56
CA ALA A 10 2.68 11.43 7.41
C ALA A 10 3.14 10.36 8.41
N ASP A 11 2.23 9.50 8.89
CA ASP A 11 2.49 8.47 9.90
C ASP A 11 3.09 7.19 9.30
N LEU A 12 3.04 7.03 7.97
CA LEU A 12 3.61 5.87 7.29
C LEU A 12 5.14 5.91 7.29
N SER A 13 5.75 4.74 7.46
CA SER A 13 7.19 4.58 7.28
C SER A 13 7.60 4.83 5.82
N ASP A 14 8.82 5.31 5.59
CA ASP A 14 9.33 5.57 4.23
C ASP A 14 9.25 4.34 3.30
N PRO A 15 9.55 3.11 3.75
CA PRO A 15 9.33 1.90 2.93
C PRO A 15 7.89 1.74 2.46
N VAL A 16 6.91 1.98 3.34
CA VAL A 16 5.49 1.82 3.02
C VAL A 16 5.05 2.89 2.01
N LYS A 17 5.46 4.15 2.22
CA LYS A 17 5.23 5.24 1.27
C LYS A 17 5.81 4.90 -0.10
N THR A 18 7.06 4.41 -0.13
CA THR A 18 7.75 4.03 -1.37
C THR A 18 7.00 2.92 -2.12
N ILE A 19 6.46 1.92 -1.41
CA ILE A 19 5.67 0.85 -2.04
C ILE A 19 4.37 1.43 -2.64
N ILE A 20 3.64 2.26 -1.89
CA ILE A 20 2.40 2.87 -2.39
C ILE A 20 2.67 3.76 -3.61
N GLU A 21 3.72 4.60 -3.56
CA GLU A 21 4.14 5.42 -4.69
C GLU A 21 4.56 4.57 -5.89
N HIS A 22 5.20 3.42 -5.68
CA HIS A 22 5.53 2.49 -6.75
C HIS A 22 4.28 2.03 -7.51
N ILE A 23 3.22 1.69 -6.77
CA ILE A 23 1.93 1.30 -7.37
C ILE A 23 1.29 2.47 -8.12
N ASP A 24 1.25 3.67 -7.53
CA ASP A 24 0.66 4.86 -8.18
C ASP A 24 1.43 5.29 -9.44
N ILE A 25 2.76 5.20 -9.44
CA ILE A 25 3.60 5.58 -10.60
C ILE A 25 3.47 4.56 -11.74
N ASN A 26 3.45 3.27 -11.43
CA ASN A 26 3.37 2.22 -12.44
C ASN A 26 1.94 1.93 -12.91
N CYS A 27 0.92 2.40 -12.17
CA CYS A 27 -0.49 2.21 -12.46
C CYS A 27 -0.87 0.74 -12.65
N CYS A 28 -0.30 -0.17 -11.86
CA CYS A 28 -0.49 -1.60 -12.03
C CYS A 28 -0.76 -2.32 -10.70
N ASP A 29 -1.44 -3.46 -10.81
CA ASP A 29 -1.64 -4.37 -9.69
C ASP A 29 -0.33 -5.09 -9.38
N GLU A 30 -0.02 -5.27 -8.09
CA GLU A 30 1.17 -6.01 -7.64
C GLU A 30 0.90 -6.81 -6.38
N ASP A 31 1.60 -7.94 -6.28
CA ASP A 31 1.50 -8.87 -5.16
C ASP A 31 2.84 -8.92 -4.40
N PHE A 32 2.77 -8.71 -3.09
CA PHE A 32 3.93 -8.66 -2.20
C PHE A 32 3.87 -9.79 -1.17
N GLN A 33 4.77 -10.77 -1.27
CA GLN A 33 4.85 -11.88 -0.32
C GLN A 33 5.63 -11.46 0.94
N ILE A 34 5.03 -11.63 2.11
CA ILE A 34 5.66 -11.29 3.39
C ILE A 34 6.90 -12.15 3.61
N GLY A 35 7.96 -11.50 4.10
CA GLY A 35 9.27 -12.11 4.30
C GLY A 35 10.12 -12.20 3.04
N THR A 36 9.63 -11.80 1.87
CA THR A 36 10.45 -11.77 0.64
C THR A 36 11.29 -10.50 0.54
N LYS A 37 12.35 -10.56 -0.27
CA LYS A 37 13.17 -9.39 -0.57
C LYS A 37 12.48 -8.56 -1.65
N LEU A 38 12.22 -7.30 -1.34
CA LEU A 38 11.79 -6.31 -2.31
C LEU A 38 12.97 -5.50 -2.80
N ASN A 39 12.93 -5.21 -4.10
CA ASN A 39 13.93 -4.42 -4.79
C ASN A 39 13.22 -3.49 -5.77
N ILE A 40 12.65 -2.42 -5.23
CA ILE A 40 12.01 -1.34 -5.98
C ILE A 40 12.88 -0.08 -5.87
N PRO A 41 12.73 0.91 -6.77
CA PRO A 41 13.42 2.18 -6.64
C PRO A 41 13.22 2.75 -5.23
N TYR A 42 14.30 3.26 -4.62
CA TYR A 42 14.30 3.87 -3.28
C TYR A 42 14.00 2.95 -2.09
N PHE A 43 13.68 1.67 -2.33
CA PHE A 43 13.56 0.68 -1.26
C PHE A 43 14.14 -0.69 -1.65
N LYS A 44 15.17 -1.10 -0.91
CA LYS A 44 15.76 -2.44 -1.01
C LYS A 44 15.79 -3.08 0.38
N GLY A 45 14.88 -4.01 0.62
CA GLY A 45 14.67 -4.55 1.97
C GLY A 45 13.86 -5.83 1.96
N ARG A 46 13.51 -6.31 3.15
CA ARG A 46 12.56 -7.41 3.30
C ARG A 46 11.17 -6.81 3.51
N PHE A 47 10.17 -7.29 2.79
CA PHE A 47 8.78 -6.94 3.03
C PHE A 47 8.33 -7.59 4.35
N THR A 48 7.91 -6.79 5.31
CA THR A 48 7.53 -7.28 6.65
C THR A 48 6.01 -7.27 6.83
N GLN A 49 5.53 -8.04 7.81
CA GLN A 49 4.12 -8.02 8.20
C GLN A 49 3.66 -6.61 8.58
N GLU A 50 4.49 -5.86 9.33
CA GLU A 50 4.18 -4.48 9.74
C GLU A 50 3.97 -3.55 8.53
N MET A 51 4.73 -3.74 7.44
CA MET A 51 4.52 -2.98 6.21
C MET A 51 3.19 -3.36 5.55
N ALA A 52 2.86 -4.65 5.51
CA ALA A 52 1.60 -5.11 4.94
C ALA A 52 0.39 -4.58 5.73
N ASP A 53 0.45 -4.65 7.07
CA ASP A 53 -0.60 -4.15 7.95
C ASP A 53 -0.80 -2.64 7.78
N ALA A 54 0.29 -1.87 7.67
CA ALA A 54 0.21 -0.44 7.44
C ALA A 54 -0.44 -0.09 6.09
N ILE A 55 -0.15 -0.83 5.03
CA ILE A 55 -0.80 -0.64 3.71
C ILE A 55 -2.29 -1.01 3.79
N LEU A 56 -2.61 -2.13 4.44
CA LEU A 56 -4.00 -2.56 4.63
C LEU A 56 -4.82 -1.55 5.43
N GLU A 57 -4.23 -0.95 6.45
CA GLU A 57 -4.91 0.07 7.26
C GLU A 57 -5.04 1.38 6.48
N TYR A 58 -3.98 1.80 5.78
CA TYR A 58 -3.97 3.03 5.01
C TYR A 58 -4.99 3.04 3.86
N GLN A 59 -5.35 1.88 3.32
CA GLN A 59 -6.38 1.81 2.26
C GLN A 59 -7.72 2.45 2.70
N TYR A 60 -8.02 2.40 4.00
CA TYR A 60 -9.24 2.97 4.60
C TYR A 60 -9.05 4.40 5.12
N SER A 61 -7.86 4.98 4.95
CA SER A 61 -7.60 6.37 5.30
C SER A 61 -8.42 7.30 4.41
N THR A 62 -8.85 8.43 4.98
CA THR A 62 -9.57 9.47 4.22
C THR A 62 -8.76 9.96 3.01
N GLU A 63 -7.43 9.98 3.11
CA GLU A 63 -6.54 10.40 2.02
C GLU A 63 -6.60 9.42 0.84
N ASN A 64 -6.40 8.11 1.08
CA ASN A 64 -6.52 7.09 0.03
C ASN A 64 -7.93 7.02 -0.55
N LEU A 65 -8.97 7.13 0.29
CA LEU A 65 -10.37 7.12 -0.15
C LEU A 65 -10.74 8.33 -1.02
N ASN A 66 -10.17 9.50 -0.73
CA ASN A 66 -10.38 10.70 -1.55
C ASN A 66 -9.71 10.58 -2.92
N GLU A 67 -8.49 10.04 -2.97
CA GLU A 67 -7.75 9.87 -4.22
C GLU A 67 -8.11 8.57 -4.98
N ASN A 68 -8.83 7.65 -4.33
CA ASN A 68 -9.11 6.29 -4.80
C ASN A 68 -7.85 5.61 -5.36
N CYS A 69 -6.71 5.73 -4.67
CA CYS A 69 -5.41 5.36 -5.21
C CYS A 69 -5.31 3.85 -5.45
N TYR A 70 -5.54 3.05 -4.40
CA TYR A 70 -5.49 1.59 -4.46
C TYR A 70 -6.45 0.91 -3.48
N SER A 71 -6.65 -0.40 -3.64
CA SER A 71 -7.26 -1.31 -2.69
C SER A 71 -6.30 -2.45 -2.37
N ALA A 72 -6.30 -2.97 -1.15
CA ALA A 72 -5.37 -4.01 -0.74
C ALA A 72 -6.05 -5.14 0.05
N GLU A 73 -5.62 -6.37 -0.21
CA GLU A 73 -6.11 -7.57 0.47
C GLU A 73 -4.92 -8.47 0.85
N LEU A 74 -4.96 -9.07 2.03
CA LEU A 74 -3.93 -10.00 2.50
C LEU A 74 -4.48 -11.41 2.57
N GLN A 75 -3.90 -12.33 1.79
CA GLN A 75 -4.29 -13.73 1.75
C GLN A 75 -3.04 -14.61 1.81
N ASP A 76 -3.02 -15.57 2.74
CA ASP A 76 -1.94 -16.55 2.90
C ASP A 76 -0.52 -15.95 2.96
N GLY A 77 -0.40 -14.74 3.53
CA GLY A 77 0.87 -14.01 3.64
C GLY A 77 1.26 -13.19 2.41
N VAL A 78 0.45 -13.21 1.35
CA VAL A 78 0.60 -12.39 0.14
C VAL A 78 -0.30 -11.17 0.25
N LEU A 79 0.28 -9.98 0.22
CA LEU A 79 -0.46 -8.73 0.10
C LEU A 79 -0.70 -8.44 -1.38
N MET A 80 -1.95 -8.51 -1.81
CA MET A 80 -2.39 -8.15 -3.16
C MET A 80 -2.82 -6.69 -3.15
N ILE A 81 -2.16 -5.84 -3.95
CA ILE A 81 -2.52 -4.44 -4.11
C ILE A 81 -3.10 -4.25 -5.52
N LYS A 82 -4.32 -3.75 -5.59
CA LYS A 82 -4.99 -3.40 -6.85
C LYS A 82 -4.99 -1.89 -7.03
N PHE A 83 -4.52 -1.43 -8.18
CA PHE A 83 -4.59 -0.03 -8.54
C PHE A 83 -6.03 0.32 -8.91
N VAL A 84 -6.62 1.31 -8.24
CA VAL A 84 -8.05 1.67 -8.38
C VAL A 84 -8.23 3.01 -9.08
N LYS A 85 -7.21 3.87 -9.04
CA LYS A 85 -7.29 5.24 -9.54
C LYS A 85 -7.58 5.25 -11.03
N SER A 86 -8.80 5.60 -11.37
CA SER A 86 -9.23 5.82 -12.75
C SER A 86 -8.33 6.90 -13.36
N SER A 87 -7.52 6.54 -14.35
CA SER A 87 -6.74 7.48 -15.13
C SER A 87 -7.68 8.34 -16.00
N GLU A 88 -8.41 9.29 -15.42
CA GLU A 88 -8.95 10.44 -16.14
C GLU A 88 -7.85 11.49 -16.35
N ARG A 89 -6.69 11.05 -16.84
CA ARG A 89 -5.61 11.94 -17.30
C ARG A 89 -5.75 12.24 -18.77
#